data_AF-A0A1M7DJD3-F1
#
_entry.id   AF-A0A1M7DJD3-F1
#
_cell.length_a   1.000
_cell.length_b   1.000
_cell.length_c   1.000
_cell.angle_alpha   90.00
_cell.angle_beta   90.00
_cell.angle_gamma   90.00
#
_symmetry.space_group_name_H-M   'P 1'
#
loop_
_entity.id
_entity.type
_entity.pdbx_description
1 polymer ?
#
loop_
_entity_poly.entity_id
_entity_poly.type
_entity_poly.pdbx_seq_one_letter_code
_entity_poly.pdbx_strand_id
1 'polypeptide(L)'
;MKKYEELTICDNFMFAKVFSNADIAQDFLQDILKIDIEKISVVSEATLQEDPFHKSVRLDVQAREGDSGNGRSFDIELQMIDTSELPKRARYYQGMLDLDALGKGVNYDELKEQYILFLCPEDIFKAGKPVYQFQNREETAPNILLGDLCYKNFYIFSKYREVTDEVTREYMQYFATQKYESERIKRIHAFVERYRNDPVAKKAYMTLEQELNIRYKKGLEKGRAETRGEEKVAVARRMLAKGMSIAEIVELVAISEAEVLGLQKEMQ
;
A
#
# COMPACT_ATOMS: atom_id res chain seq x y z
N MET A 1 -2.78 18.19 -3.40
CA MET A 1 -1.84 17.51 -2.49
C MET A 1 -1.19 18.54 -1.57
N LYS A 2 -0.33 18.12 -0.64
CA LYS A 2 0.47 19.03 0.20
C LYS A 2 1.54 19.74 -0.65
N LYS A 3 1.99 20.94 -0.27
CA LYS A 3 3.08 21.62 -0.99
C LYS A 3 4.38 20.83 -0.84
N TYR A 4 5.21 20.85 -1.88
CA TYR A 4 6.45 20.06 -1.93
C TYR A 4 7.40 20.40 -0.77
N GLU A 5 7.52 21.69 -0.47
CA GLU A 5 8.39 22.21 0.58
C GLU A 5 7.92 21.84 1.98
N GLU A 6 6.66 21.42 2.13
CA GLU A 6 6.09 21.01 3.41
C GLU A 6 6.19 19.49 3.63
N LEU A 7 6.63 18.72 2.63
CA LEU A 7 6.72 17.27 2.73
C LEU A 7 7.67 16.84 3.85
N THR A 8 7.20 15.87 4.63
CA THR A 8 7.88 15.26 5.77
C THR A 8 8.13 13.78 5.50
N ILE A 9 8.82 13.07 6.39
CA ILE A 9 9.02 11.63 6.25
C ILE A 9 7.69 10.83 6.26
N CYS A 10 6.59 11.42 6.76
CA CYS A 10 5.27 10.80 6.80
C CYS A 10 4.44 11.03 5.52
N ASP A 11 5.03 11.62 4.49
CA ASP A 11 4.41 11.73 3.17
C ASP A 11 4.98 10.63 2.25
N ASN A 12 4.16 9.74 1.69
CA ASN A 12 4.62 8.53 0.97
C ASN A 12 5.70 8.81 -0.09
N PHE A 13 5.60 9.91 -0.84
CA PHE A 13 6.62 10.30 -1.81
C PHE A 13 8.00 10.51 -1.17
N MET A 14 8.04 11.23 -0.05
CA MET A 14 9.28 11.51 0.68
C MET A 14 9.79 10.26 1.38
N PHE A 15 8.89 9.49 2.00
CA PHE A 15 9.20 8.20 2.62
C PHE A 15 9.90 7.27 1.63
N ALA A 16 9.25 7.00 0.49
CA ALA A 16 9.78 6.13 -0.55
C ALA A 16 11.14 6.62 -1.04
N LYS A 17 11.33 7.93 -1.28
CA LYS A 17 12.62 8.49 -1.72
C LYS A 17 13.73 8.33 -0.69
N VAL A 18 13.47 8.60 0.58
CA VAL A 18 14.46 8.47 1.66
C VAL A 18 14.84 7.01 1.88
N PHE A 19 13.84 6.13 1.97
CA PHE A 19 14.05 4.71 2.19
C PHE A 19 14.47 3.94 0.92
N SER A 20 14.49 4.58 -0.25
CA SER A 20 15.18 4.07 -1.45
C SER A 20 16.69 3.95 -1.25
N ASN A 21 17.24 4.69 -0.29
CA ASN A 21 18.65 4.60 0.05
C ASN A 21 18.90 3.32 0.85
N ALA A 22 19.73 2.43 0.30
CA ALA A 22 20.00 1.11 0.89
C ALA A 22 20.57 1.20 2.31
N ASP A 23 21.46 2.16 2.59
CA ASP A 23 22.06 2.31 3.92
C ASP A 23 20.99 2.71 4.95
N ILE A 24 20.10 3.65 4.60
CA ILE A 24 19.00 4.08 5.48
C ILE A 24 18.03 2.94 5.74
N ALA A 25 17.62 2.21 4.70
CA ALA A 25 16.70 1.09 4.84
C ALA A 25 17.33 -0.07 5.62
N GLN A 26 18.61 -0.38 5.40
CA GLN A 26 19.32 -1.43 6.11
C GLN A 26 19.50 -1.09 7.60
N ASP A 27 19.95 0.12 7.92
CA ASP A 27 20.07 0.61 9.30
C ASP A 27 18.71 0.44 10.02
N PHE A 28 17.63 0.92 9.40
CA PHE A 28 16.29 0.81 9.95
C PHE A 28 15.86 -0.65 10.15
N LEU A 29 15.98 -1.51 9.14
CA LEU A 29 15.56 -2.92 9.23
C LEU A 29 16.31 -3.66 10.35
N GLN A 30 17.63 -3.51 10.43
CA GLN A 30 18.43 -4.12 11.49
C GLN A 30 18.00 -3.62 12.87
N ASP A 31 17.79 -2.30 13.00
CA ASP A 31 17.42 -1.70 14.27
C ASP A 31 16.02 -2.11 14.74
N ILE A 32 15.01 -2.18 13.87
CA ILE A 32 13.65 -2.50 14.32
C ILE A 32 13.43 -4.01 14.47
N LEU A 33 14.06 -4.82 13.62
CA LEU A 33 13.88 -6.28 13.63
C LEU A 33 14.87 -6.99 14.55
N LYS A 34 15.96 -6.32 14.94
CA LYS A 34 17.04 -6.90 15.77
C LYS A 34 17.67 -8.13 15.11
N ILE A 35 17.90 -8.01 13.81
CA ILE A 35 18.55 -9.04 12.98
C ILE A 35 19.77 -8.42 12.31
N ASP A 36 20.81 -9.24 12.12
CA ASP A 36 21.98 -8.83 11.35
C ASP A 36 21.68 -8.97 9.86
N ILE A 37 21.92 -7.90 9.09
CA ILE A 37 21.72 -7.89 7.63
C ILE A 37 23.04 -7.45 7.00
N GLU A 38 23.66 -8.30 6.20
CA GLU A 38 24.94 -7.99 5.59
C GLU A 38 24.80 -6.84 4.57
N LYS A 39 23.85 -6.99 3.65
CA LYS A 39 23.57 -6.02 2.59
C LYS A 39 22.17 -6.20 2.03
N ILE A 40 21.54 -5.10 1.62
CA ILE A 40 20.28 -5.13 0.87
C ILE A 40 20.39 -4.48 -0.50
N SER A 41 19.53 -4.93 -1.40
CA SER A 41 19.09 -4.19 -2.58
C SER A 41 17.72 -3.59 -2.29
N VAL A 42 17.48 -2.35 -2.71
CA VAL A 42 16.21 -1.65 -2.48
C VAL A 42 15.57 -1.27 -3.81
N VAL A 43 14.28 -1.55 -3.93
CA VAL A 43 13.43 -1.10 -5.03
C VAL A 43 12.27 -0.31 -4.42
N SER A 44 12.30 1.00 -4.61
CA SER A 44 11.20 1.89 -4.21
C SER A 44 10.10 1.86 -5.25
N GLU A 45 8.83 1.86 -4.81
CA GLU A 45 7.68 1.85 -5.71
C GLU A 45 7.67 0.64 -6.66
N ALA A 46 8.08 -0.53 -6.15
CA ALA A 46 8.11 -1.78 -6.91
C ALA A 46 6.69 -2.15 -7.36
N THR A 47 6.49 -2.19 -8.68
CA THR A 47 5.25 -2.72 -9.26
C THR A 47 5.47 -4.19 -9.52
N LEU A 48 4.95 -5.05 -8.64
CA LEU A 48 5.21 -6.50 -8.71
C LEU A 48 4.42 -7.22 -9.82
N GLN A 49 3.47 -6.54 -10.47
CA GLN A 49 2.81 -7.00 -11.70
C GLN A 49 1.94 -5.89 -12.32
N GLU A 50 2.07 -5.68 -13.63
CA GLU A 50 1.05 -5.03 -14.46
C GLU A 50 0.22 -6.11 -15.18
N ASP A 51 -0.58 -6.87 -14.42
CA ASP A 51 -1.57 -7.77 -15.01
C ASP A 51 -2.90 -7.01 -15.19
N PRO A 52 -3.44 -6.88 -16.42
CA PRO A 52 -4.74 -6.25 -16.67
C PRO A 52 -5.92 -6.90 -15.92
N PHE A 53 -5.78 -8.15 -15.48
CA PHE A 53 -6.83 -8.93 -14.85
C PHE A 53 -6.72 -8.98 -13.31
N HIS A 54 -5.60 -8.55 -12.73
CA HIS A 54 -5.36 -8.60 -11.28
C HIS A 54 -5.03 -7.23 -10.68
N LYS A 55 -5.17 -7.13 -9.35
CA LYS A 55 -4.89 -5.87 -8.64
C LYS A 55 -3.39 -5.61 -8.65
N SER A 56 -2.94 -4.63 -9.45
CA SER A 56 -1.59 -4.08 -9.40
C SER A 56 -1.23 -3.66 -7.96
N VAL A 57 -0.06 -4.11 -7.50
CA VAL A 57 0.52 -3.76 -6.20
C VAL A 57 1.68 -2.83 -6.41
N ARG A 58 1.67 -1.72 -5.68
CA ARG A 58 2.81 -0.82 -5.54
C ARG A 58 3.23 -0.87 -4.08
N LEU A 59 4.36 -1.49 -3.81
CA LEU A 59 4.99 -1.44 -2.50
C LEU A 59 5.64 -0.07 -2.31
N ASP A 60 5.55 0.51 -1.11
CA ASP A 60 6.24 1.76 -0.82
C ASP A 60 7.77 1.55 -0.94
N VAL A 61 8.30 0.56 -0.22
CA VAL A 61 9.73 0.21 -0.22
C VAL A 61 9.90 -1.30 -0.09
N GLN A 62 10.40 -1.95 -1.16
CA GLN A 62 10.80 -3.35 -1.14
C GLN A 62 12.33 -3.44 -0.99
N ALA A 63 12.81 -4.30 -0.10
CA ALA A 63 14.21 -4.65 0.02
C ALA A 63 14.44 -6.16 -0.01
N ARG A 64 15.59 -6.58 -0.54
CA ARG A 64 16.02 -7.98 -0.58
C ARG A 64 17.46 -8.08 -0.10
N GLU A 65 17.71 -9.01 0.81
CA GLU A 65 19.04 -9.27 1.33
C GLU A 65 19.92 -10.04 0.32
N GLY A 66 21.21 -9.70 0.32
CA GLY A 66 22.25 -10.33 -0.50
C GLY A 66 22.40 -9.71 -1.89
N ASP A 67 23.61 -9.82 -2.46
CA ASP A 67 23.94 -9.26 -3.77
C ASP A 67 23.12 -9.84 -4.93
N SER A 68 22.67 -11.10 -4.79
CA SER A 68 21.83 -11.78 -5.80
C SER A 68 20.33 -11.70 -5.49
N GLY A 69 19.92 -11.05 -4.40
CA GLY A 69 18.51 -10.95 -4.00
C GLY A 69 17.86 -12.27 -3.52
N ASN A 70 18.68 -13.27 -3.19
CA ASN A 70 18.27 -14.61 -2.75
C ASN A 70 18.17 -14.76 -1.21
N GLY A 71 18.27 -13.66 -0.47
CA GLY A 71 18.12 -13.63 0.99
C GLY A 71 16.68 -13.34 1.43
N ARG A 72 16.55 -12.86 2.67
CA ARG A 72 15.26 -12.44 3.23
C ARG A 72 14.68 -11.27 2.43
N SER A 73 13.35 -11.20 2.35
CA SER A 73 12.64 -10.09 1.73
C SER A 73 11.96 -9.22 2.79
N PHE A 74 11.94 -7.92 2.52
CA PHE A 74 11.37 -6.91 3.40
C PHE A 74 10.48 -5.99 2.58
N ASP A 75 9.31 -5.69 3.13
CA ASP A 75 8.39 -4.71 2.61
C ASP A 75 8.09 -3.72 3.72
N ILE A 76 8.35 -2.43 3.48
CA ILE A 76 8.17 -1.36 4.46
C ILE A 76 7.11 -0.41 3.92
N GLU A 77 5.98 -0.37 4.62
CA GLU A 77 4.76 0.33 4.22
C GLU A 77 4.44 1.47 5.19
N LEU A 78 4.32 2.68 4.67
CA LEU A 78 3.85 3.82 5.45
C LEU A 78 2.35 3.99 5.24
N GLN A 79 1.58 3.74 6.30
CA GLN A 79 0.12 3.79 6.22
C GLN A 79 -0.45 4.83 7.18
N MET A 80 -0.77 6.01 6.63
CA MET A 80 -1.25 7.17 7.41
C MET A 80 -2.74 7.11 7.77
N ILE A 81 -3.53 6.28 7.09
CA ILE A 81 -4.98 6.16 7.28
C ILE A 81 -5.32 4.71 7.58
N ASP A 82 -6.11 4.44 8.61
CA ASP A 82 -6.66 3.09 8.81
C ASP A 82 -7.71 2.81 7.73
N THR A 83 -7.38 1.89 6.83
CA THR A 83 -8.26 1.46 5.75
C THR A 83 -9.07 0.20 6.13
N SER A 84 -8.80 -0.39 7.31
CA SER A 84 -9.39 -1.63 7.82
C SER A 84 -9.01 -2.93 7.09
N GLU A 85 -8.36 -2.87 5.91
CA GLU A 85 -7.89 -4.06 5.19
C GLU A 85 -6.42 -4.43 5.38
N LEU A 86 -5.65 -3.67 6.18
CA LEU A 86 -4.19 -3.84 6.28
C LEU A 86 -3.75 -5.29 6.58
N PRO A 87 -4.40 -6.06 7.48
CA PRO A 87 -4.04 -7.47 7.66
C PRO A 87 -4.20 -8.33 6.41
N LYS A 88 -5.28 -8.09 5.63
CA LYS A 88 -5.52 -8.80 4.37
C LYS A 88 -4.54 -8.33 3.28
N ARG A 89 -4.19 -7.04 3.28
CA ARG A 89 -3.20 -6.45 2.37
C ARG A 89 -1.81 -7.02 2.62
N ALA A 90 -1.40 -7.13 3.89
CA ALA A 90 -0.15 -7.77 4.30
C ALA A 90 -0.04 -9.21 3.77
N ARG A 91 -1.13 -10.00 3.88
CA ARG A 91 -1.18 -11.35 3.31
C ARG A 91 -1.04 -11.34 1.79
N TYR A 92 -1.71 -10.40 1.10
CA TYR A 92 -1.62 -10.29 -0.35
C TYR A 92 -0.21 -9.91 -0.81
N TYR A 93 0.44 -8.95 -0.16
CA TYR A 93 1.81 -8.53 -0.48
C TYR A 93 2.81 -9.66 -0.29
N GLN A 94 2.69 -10.41 0.80
CA GLN A 94 3.51 -11.60 1.01
C GLN A 94 3.37 -12.62 -0.13
N GLY A 95 2.15 -12.91 -0.57
CA GLY A 95 1.93 -13.79 -1.73
C GLY A 95 2.50 -13.24 -3.04
N MET A 96 2.53 -11.92 -3.23
CA MET A 96 3.18 -11.31 -4.40
C MET A 96 4.70 -11.43 -4.32
N LEU A 97 5.29 -11.27 -3.14
CA LEU A 97 6.71 -11.49 -2.91
C LEU A 97 7.11 -12.96 -3.13
N ASP A 98 6.25 -13.90 -2.73
CA ASP A 98 6.43 -15.34 -3.03
C ASP A 98 6.49 -15.59 -4.54
N LEU A 99 5.59 -14.99 -5.32
CA LEU A 99 5.59 -15.12 -6.78
C LEU A 99 6.82 -14.51 -7.44
N ASP A 100 7.27 -13.34 -6.96
CA ASP A 100 8.48 -12.67 -7.44
C ASP A 100 9.75 -13.46 -7.06
N ALA A 101 9.73 -14.17 -5.94
CA ALA A 101 10.83 -15.05 -5.52
C ALA A 101 10.85 -16.40 -6.25
N LEU A 102 9.68 -16.98 -6.55
CA LEU A 102 9.55 -18.30 -7.17
C LEU A 102 9.54 -18.21 -8.70
N GLY A 103 10.73 -18.26 -9.29
CA GLY A 103 10.89 -18.53 -10.71
C GLY A 103 10.39 -19.92 -11.11
N LYS A 104 10.17 -20.14 -12.41
CA LYS A 104 9.74 -21.44 -12.93
C LYS A 104 10.74 -22.54 -12.56
N GLY A 105 10.29 -23.55 -11.81
CA GLY A 105 11.08 -24.73 -11.44
C GLY A 105 11.83 -24.62 -10.11
N VAL A 106 11.65 -23.53 -9.35
CA VAL A 106 12.16 -23.36 -7.98
C VAL A 106 11.27 -24.14 -7.00
N ASN A 107 11.87 -24.82 -6.03
CA ASN A 107 11.12 -25.59 -5.03
C ASN A 107 10.60 -24.68 -3.90
N TYR A 108 9.50 -25.07 -3.26
CA TYR A 108 8.89 -24.27 -2.18
C TYR A 108 9.75 -24.17 -0.91
N ASP A 109 10.64 -25.13 -0.66
CA ASP A 109 11.60 -25.09 0.45
C ASP A 109 12.71 -24.04 0.25
N GLU A 110 12.81 -23.46 -0.95
CA GLU A 110 13.74 -22.36 -1.22
C GLU A 110 13.19 -20.99 -0.80
N LEU A 111 11.89 -20.90 -0.44
CA LEU A 111 11.28 -19.67 0.08
C LEU A 111 12.04 -19.16 1.31
N LYS A 112 12.42 -17.88 1.25
CA LYS A 112 13.16 -17.20 2.30
C LYS A 112 12.23 -16.50 3.27
N GLU A 113 12.78 -16.07 4.41
CA GLU A 113 11.99 -15.29 5.36
C GLU A 113 11.49 -13.99 4.75
N GLN A 114 10.27 -13.62 5.11
CA GLN A 114 9.62 -12.41 4.60
C GLN A 114 9.06 -11.60 5.73
N TYR A 115 9.33 -10.30 5.69
CA TYR A 115 8.87 -9.34 6.68
C TYR A 115 8.03 -8.27 6.00
N ILE A 116 6.75 -8.19 6.36
CA ILE A 116 5.89 -7.06 5.99
C ILE A 116 5.77 -6.13 7.20
N LEU A 117 6.20 -4.88 7.03
CA LEU A 117 6.35 -3.90 8.10
C LEU A 117 5.45 -2.70 7.83
N PHE A 118 4.43 -2.50 8.66
CA PHE A 118 3.59 -1.31 8.59
C PHE A 118 3.99 -0.29 9.65
N LEU A 119 4.20 0.95 9.20
CA LEU A 119 4.33 2.13 10.05
C LEU A 119 2.99 2.87 10.07
N CYS A 120 2.31 2.88 11.21
CA CYS A 120 0.98 3.44 11.37
C CYS A 120 0.93 4.52 12.46
N PRO A 121 0.23 5.65 12.24
CA PRO A 121 0.01 6.63 13.30
C PRO A 121 -0.93 6.08 14.36
N GLU A 122 -2.00 5.40 13.97
CA GLU A 122 -3.06 4.94 14.88
C GLU A 122 -3.05 3.43 15.08
N ASP A 123 -3.53 3.00 16.25
CA ASP A 123 -3.60 1.59 16.64
C ASP A 123 -4.79 0.89 15.95
N ILE A 124 -4.54 0.35 14.76
CA ILE A 124 -5.55 -0.33 13.93
C ILE A 124 -6.16 -1.58 14.61
N PHE A 125 -5.45 -2.19 15.58
CA PHE A 125 -5.91 -3.38 16.29
C PHE A 125 -6.66 -3.04 17.58
N LYS A 126 -6.59 -1.79 18.04
CA LYS A 126 -7.27 -1.28 19.25
C LYS A 126 -6.91 -2.07 20.52
N ALA A 127 -5.77 -2.73 20.53
CA ALA A 127 -5.33 -3.61 21.62
C ALA A 127 -4.26 -2.95 22.51
N GLY A 128 -4.00 -1.65 22.33
CA GLY A 128 -3.20 -0.88 23.27
C GLY A 128 -1.71 -0.89 22.97
N LYS A 129 -1.19 -1.78 22.11
CA LYS A 129 0.26 -1.98 21.96
C LYS A 129 0.91 -0.99 20.99
N PRO A 130 2.16 -0.57 21.25
CA PRO A 130 2.95 0.24 20.31
C PRO A 130 3.57 -0.59 19.19
N VAL A 131 3.75 -1.90 19.38
CA VAL A 131 4.31 -2.83 18.40
C VAL A 131 3.51 -4.12 18.42
N TYR A 132 3.11 -4.59 17.25
CA TYR A 132 2.50 -5.90 17.04
C TYR A 132 3.38 -6.73 16.15
N GLN A 133 3.60 -8.00 16.52
CA GLN A 133 4.37 -8.96 15.75
C GLN A 133 3.52 -10.22 15.58
N PHE A 134 3.26 -10.59 14.33
CA PHE A 134 2.39 -11.70 13.98
C PHE A 134 3.15 -12.77 13.20
N GLN A 135 2.89 -14.02 13.59
CA GLN A 135 3.32 -15.26 12.96
C GLN A 135 2.18 -16.28 13.05
N ASN A 136 2.18 -17.27 12.15
CA ASN A 136 1.26 -18.40 12.24
C ASN A 136 1.71 -19.37 13.33
N ARG A 137 0.76 -19.80 14.16
CA ARG A 137 0.99 -20.65 15.34
C ARG A 137 -0.19 -21.60 15.56
N GLU A 138 0.05 -22.69 16.28
CA GLU A 138 -1.01 -23.60 16.71
C GLU A 138 -1.95 -22.89 17.71
N GLU A 139 -3.25 -23.13 17.58
CA GLU A 139 -4.29 -22.39 18.30
C GLU A 139 -4.31 -22.73 19.80
N THR A 140 -4.13 -24.01 20.15
CA THR A 140 -4.17 -24.48 21.55
C THR A 140 -2.81 -24.48 22.25
N ALA A 141 -1.73 -24.44 21.49
CA ALA A 141 -0.34 -24.37 21.94
C ALA A 141 0.42 -23.26 21.18
N PRO A 142 0.19 -21.96 21.51
CA PRO A 142 0.77 -20.81 20.80
C PRO A 142 2.30 -20.74 20.74
N ASN A 143 3.00 -21.54 21.54
CA ASN A 143 4.46 -21.70 21.50
C ASN A 143 4.94 -22.54 20.30
N ILE A 144 4.04 -23.29 19.65
CA ILE A 144 4.33 -24.04 18.43
C ILE A 144 4.08 -23.13 17.23
N LEU A 145 5.16 -22.71 16.58
CA LEU A 145 5.11 -21.91 15.35
C LEU A 145 4.96 -22.81 14.13
N LEU A 146 4.23 -22.35 13.11
CA LEU A 146 4.08 -23.09 11.85
C LEU A 146 5.41 -23.24 11.10
N GLY A 147 6.33 -22.28 11.26
CA GLY A 147 7.63 -22.30 10.60
C GLY A 147 7.57 -21.92 9.12
N ASP A 148 6.54 -21.19 8.69
CA ASP A 148 6.37 -20.70 7.32
C ASP A 148 7.25 -19.48 6.98
N LEU A 149 8.11 -19.05 7.91
CA LEU A 149 9.05 -17.94 7.76
C LEU A 149 8.40 -16.58 7.39
N CYS A 150 7.13 -16.42 7.74
CA CYS A 150 6.32 -15.27 7.39
C CYS A 150 6.04 -14.38 8.60
N TYR A 151 6.50 -13.13 8.55
CA TYR A 151 6.43 -12.18 9.65
C TYR A 151 5.68 -10.92 9.23
N LYS A 152 4.73 -10.48 10.06
CA LYS A 152 3.96 -9.24 9.83
C LYS A 152 4.05 -8.38 11.07
N ASN A 153 4.72 -7.24 10.97
CA ASN A 153 4.92 -6.34 12.10
C ASN A 153 4.23 -5.00 11.84
N PHE A 154 3.56 -4.47 12.86
CA PHE A 154 2.88 -3.19 12.81
C PHE A 154 3.43 -2.32 13.94
N TYR A 155 3.97 -1.16 13.60
CA TYR A 155 4.52 -0.20 14.53
C TYR A 155 3.60 1.01 14.61
N ILE A 156 3.04 1.25 15.80
CA ILE A 156 2.11 2.34 16.07
C ILE A 156 2.90 3.53 16.60
N PHE A 157 3.36 4.39 15.70
CA PHE A 157 4.34 5.41 16.05
C PHE A 157 3.80 6.50 16.97
N SER A 158 2.49 6.78 17.01
CA SER A 158 1.91 7.71 18.00
C SER A 158 2.12 7.24 19.46
N LYS A 159 2.30 5.93 19.67
CA LYS A 159 2.56 5.32 20.97
C LYS A 159 4.05 5.17 21.27
N TYR A 160 4.91 5.96 20.62
CA TYR A 160 6.37 5.88 20.80
C TYR A 160 6.81 5.88 22.27
N ARG A 161 6.10 6.61 23.17
CA ARG A 161 6.41 6.67 24.60
C ARG A 161 6.30 5.32 25.34
N GLU A 162 5.51 4.39 24.78
CA GLU A 162 5.29 3.04 25.33
C GLU A 162 6.29 2.01 24.77
N VAL A 163 7.06 2.36 23.74
CA VAL A 163 8.09 1.50 23.16
C VAL A 163 9.24 1.36 24.14
N THR A 164 9.59 0.14 24.56
CA THR A 164 10.64 -0.10 25.55
C THR A 164 12.05 -0.01 24.98
N ASP A 165 12.27 -0.54 23.77
CA ASP A 165 13.54 -0.45 23.05
C ASP A 165 13.83 0.99 22.62
N GLU A 166 14.98 1.52 23.07
CA GLU A 166 15.36 2.92 22.87
C GLU A 166 15.50 3.27 21.38
N VAL A 167 16.18 2.41 20.61
CA VAL A 167 16.41 2.65 19.18
C VAL A 167 15.08 2.65 18.41
N THR A 168 14.21 1.68 18.65
CA THR A 168 12.87 1.64 18.04
C THR A 168 12.06 2.87 18.44
N ARG A 169 12.15 3.28 19.71
CA ARG A 169 11.46 4.49 20.21
C ARG A 169 11.90 5.74 19.46
N GLU A 170 13.20 5.91 19.16
CA GLU A 170 13.70 7.06 18.40
C GLU A 170 13.06 7.14 17.01
N TYR A 171 12.98 6.02 16.28
CA TYR A 171 12.30 5.97 14.98
C TYR A 171 10.82 6.34 15.12
N MET A 172 10.11 5.72 16.05
CA MET A 172 8.68 5.98 16.26
C MET A 172 8.43 7.43 16.65
N GLN A 173 9.28 8.00 17.51
CA GLN A 173 9.20 9.42 17.88
C GLN A 173 9.41 10.32 16.67
N TYR A 174 10.37 10.00 15.80
CA TYR A 174 10.61 10.77 14.58
C TYR A 174 9.40 10.77 13.65
N PHE A 175 8.80 9.60 13.37
CA PHE A 175 7.57 9.53 12.58
C PHE A 175 6.41 10.29 13.25
N ALA A 176 6.28 10.19 14.58
CA ALA A 176 5.18 10.85 15.30
C ALA A 176 5.32 12.37 15.40
N THR A 177 6.54 12.89 15.58
CA THR A 177 6.74 14.29 15.99
C THR A 177 7.73 15.06 15.13
N GLN A 178 8.38 14.43 14.16
CA GLN A 178 9.46 15.01 13.35
C GLN A 178 10.65 15.53 14.17
N LYS A 179 10.84 15.02 15.41
CA LYS A 179 11.99 15.38 16.24
C LYS A 179 13.16 14.45 15.91
N TYR A 180 14.34 15.03 15.68
CA TYR A 180 15.53 14.32 15.21
C TYR A 180 16.74 14.57 16.13
N GLU A 181 16.73 13.99 17.32
CA GLU A 181 17.72 14.28 18.36
C GLU A 181 18.97 13.38 18.26
N SER A 182 18.80 12.10 17.94
CA SER A 182 19.90 11.15 17.80
C SER A 182 20.61 11.27 16.44
N GLU A 183 21.88 10.89 16.38
CA GLU A 183 22.67 10.92 15.15
C GLU A 183 22.03 10.08 14.04
N ARG A 184 21.44 8.95 14.40
CA ARG A 184 20.72 8.07 13.48
C ARG A 184 19.56 8.79 12.81
N ILE A 185 18.69 9.44 13.60
CA ILE A 185 17.53 10.15 13.07
C ILE A 185 17.96 11.42 12.32
N LYS A 186 19.02 12.11 12.77
CA LYS A 186 19.61 13.25 12.04
C LYS A 186 20.05 12.85 10.64
N ARG A 187 20.66 11.67 10.46
CA ARG A 187 21.03 11.18 9.12
C ARG A 187 19.80 11.06 8.21
N ILE A 188 18.72 10.45 8.70
CA ILE A 188 17.47 10.30 7.94
C ILE A 188 16.88 11.67 7.62
N HIS A 189 16.84 12.57 8.60
CA HIS A 189 16.31 13.92 8.41
C HIS A 189 17.13 14.73 7.40
N ALA A 190 18.46 14.55 7.36
CA ALA A 190 19.30 15.18 6.35
C ALA A 190 18.93 14.75 4.92
N PHE A 191 18.53 13.48 4.70
CA PHE A 191 17.99 13.05 3.40
C PHE A 191 16.65 13.70 3.08
N VAL A 192 15.74 13.86 4.06
CA VAL A 192 14.48 14.59 3.87
C VAL A 192 14.75 16.03 3.41
N GLU A 193 15.65 16.74 4.09
CA GLU A 193 16.03 18.11 3.70
C GLU A 193 16.69 18.15 2.33
N ARG A 194 17.58 17.19 2.03
CA ARG A 194 18.23 17.09 0.72
C ARG A 194 17.20 16.95 -0.39
N TYR A 195 16.24 16.03 -0.27
CA TYR A 195 15.22 15.84 -1.29
C TYR A 195 14.27 17.03 -1.39
N ARG A 196 13.89 17.66 -0.28
CA ARG A 196 13.07 18.88 -0.29
C ARG A 196 13.71 20.03 -1.08
N ASN A 197 15.04 20.06 -1.14
CA ASN A 197 15.80 21.04 -1.92
C ASN A 197 16.26 20.53 -3.30
N ASP A 198 15.91 19.30 -3.69
CA ASP A 198 16.27 18.69 -4.97
C ASP A 198 15.26 19.07 -6.07
N PRO A 199 15.68 19.84 -7.11
CA PRO A 199 14.81 20.22 -8.22
C PRO A 199 14.27 19.02 -9.01
N VAL A 200 15.03 17.91 -9.09
CA VAL A 200 14.63 16.71 -9.81
C VAL A 200 13.50 16.01 -9.06
N ALA A 201 13.64 15.84 -7.75
CA ALA A 201 12.60 15.27 -6.90
C ALA A 201 11.34 16.16 -6.88
N LYS A 202 11.50 17.49 -6.83
CA LYS A 202 10.37 18.44 -6.94
C LYS A 202 9.62 18.27 -8.26
N LYS A 203 10.33 18.17 -9.38
CA LYS A 203 9.72 17.94 -10.69
C LYS A 203 8.96 16.61 -10.72
N ALA A 204 9.55 15.54 -10.19
CA ALA A 204 8.91 14.23 -10.12
C ALA A 204 7.61 14.27 -9.29
N TYR A 205 7.60 14.98 -8.16
CA TYR A 205 6.40 15.16 -7.33
C TYR A 205 5.29 15.93 -8.07
N MET A 206 5.65 16.99 -8.80
CA MET A 206 4.69 17.76 -9.60
C MET A 206 4.09 16.92 -10.74
N THR A 207 4.90 16.10 -11.41
CA THR A 207 4.41 15.15 -12.42
C THR A 207 3.43 14.14 -11.80
N LEU A 208 3.78 13.56 -10.64
CA LEU A 208 2.91 12.63 -9.93
C LEU A 208 1.56 13.29 -9.55
N GLU A 209 1.57 14.54 -9.08
CA GLU A 209 0.34 15.29 -8.79
C GLU A 209 -0.52 15.51 -10.04
N GLN A 210 0.09 15.82 -11.18
CA GLN A 210 -0.63 15.96 -12.45
C GLN A 210 -1.28 14.64 -12.88
N GLU A 211 -0.54 13.54 -12.81
CA GLU A 211 -1.05 12.21 -13.15
C GLU A 211 -2.22 11.79 -12.25
N LEU A 212 -2.08 11.97 -10.93
CA LEU A 212 -3.15 11.68 -9.97
C LEU A 212 -4.40 12.52 -10.24
N ASN A 213 -4.23 13.80 -10.55
CA ASN A 213 -5.35 14.68 -10.91
C ASN A 213 -6.05 14.25 -12.21
N ILE A 214 -5.29 13.84 -13.23
CA ILE A 214 -5.85 13.30 -14.47
C ILE A 214 -6.63 12.01 -14.19
N ARG A 215 -6.05 11.09 -13.43
CA ARG A 215 -6.71 9.83 -13.04
C ARG A 215 -8.00 10.09 -12.26
N TYR A 216 -7.97 11.03 -11.30
CA TYR A 216 -9.14 11.42 -10.52
C TYR A 216 -10.25 12.00 -11.40
N LYS A 217 -9.93 12.92 -12.32
CA LYS A 217 -10.92 13.48 -13.27
C LYS A 217 -11.54 12.42 -14.17
N LYS A 218 -10.72 11.53 -14.75
CA LYS A 218 -11.22 10.39 -15.54
C LYS A 218 -12.13 9.47 -14.71
N GLY A 219 -11.79 9.24 -13.44
CA GLY A 219 -12.61 8.49 -12.50
C GLY A 219 -13.98 9.14 -12.25
N LEU A 220 -14.01 10.46 -12.03
CA LEU A 220 -15.26 11.21 -11.87
C LEU A 220 -16.12 11.20 -13.14
N GLU A 221 -15.51 11.35 -14.32
CA GLU A 221 -16.23 11.29 -15.60
C GLU A 221 -16.84 9.91 -15.82
N LYS A 222 -16.08 8.84 -15.55
CA LYS A 222 -16.57 7.46 -15.64
C LYS A 222 -17.71 7.22 -14.66
N GLY A 223 -17.57 7.64 -13.40
CA GLY A 223 -18.64 7.51 -12.40
C GLY A 223 -19.91 8.27 -12.81
N ARG A 224 -19.79 9.49 -13.33
CA ARG A 224 -20.93 10.26 -13.86
C ARG A 224 -21.59 9.57 -15.05
N ALA A 225 -20.80 8.99 -15.95
CA ALA A 225 -21.32 8.26 -17.11
C ALA A 225 -22.06 6.98 -16.69
N GLU A 226 -21.51 6.23 -15.73
CA GLU A 226 -22.14 5.04 -15.14
C GLU A 226 -23.46 5.40 -14.43
N THR A 227 -23.47 6.39 -13.53
CA THR A 227 -24.69 6.85 -12.85
C THR A 227 -25.76 7.31 -13.85
N ARG A 228 -25.38 8.06 -14.89
CA ARG A 228 -26.32 8.50 -15.93
C ARG A 228 -26.87 7.33 -16.73
N GLY A 229 -26.06 6.29 -16.97
CA GLY A 229 -26.50 5.02 -17.56
C GLY A 229 -27.52 4.30 -16.69
N GLU A 230 -27.23 4.14 -15.39
CA GLU A 230 -28.14 3.52 -14.42
C GLU A 230 -29.47 4.28 -14.30
N GLU A 231 -29.42 5.62 -14.27
CA GLU A 231 -30.62 6.46 -14.25
C GLU A 231 -31.47 6.28 -15.52
N LYS A 232 -30.84 6.25 -16.70
CA LYS A 232 -31.52 5.96 -17.97
C LYS A 232 -32.19 4.59 -17.94
N VAL A 233 -31.49 3.56 -17.47
CA VAL A 233 -32.05 2.21 -17.32
C VAL A 233 -33.23 2.20 -16.34
N ALA A 234 -33.13 2.90 -15.20
CA ALA A 234 -34.23 2.98 -14.23
C ALA A 234 -35.45 3.75 -14.76
N VAL A 235 -35.24 4.82 -15.55
CA VAL A 235 -36.31 5.55 -16.23
C VAL A 235 -36.98 4.66 -17.27
N ALA A 236 -36.21 3.94 -18.09
CA ALA A 236 -36.74 3.02 -19.09
C ALA A 236 -37.58 1.89 -18.47
N ARG A 237 -37.14 1.29 -17.36
CA ARG A 237 -37.95 0.30 -16.61
C ARG A 237 -39.27 0.88 -16.12
N ARG A 238 -39.29 2.12 -15.61
CA ARG A 238 -40.53 2.79 -15.19
C ARG A 238 -41.46 3.09 -16.35
N MET A 239 -40.92 3.42 -17.53
CA MET A 239 -41.72 3.63 -18.75
C MET A 239 -42.31 2.32 -19.28
N LEU A 240 -41.54 1.22 -19.29
CA LEU A 240 -42.02 -0.13 -19.62
C LEU A 240 -43.15 -0.57 -18.68
N ALA A 241 -42.99 -0.37 -17.37
CA ALA A 241 -44.03 -0.71 -16.38
C ALA A 241 -45.34 0.07 -16.58
N LYS A 242 -45.28 1.25 -17.20
CA LYS A 242 -46.46 2.07 -17.54
C LYS A 242 -47.05 1.71 -18.91
N GLY A 243 -46.53 0.70 -19.61
CA GLY A 243 -47.04 0.22 -20.88
C GLY A 243 -46.64 1.07 -22.10
N MET A 244 -45.59 1.90 -21.97
CA MET A 244 -45.06 2.66 -23.10
C MET A 244 -44.38 1.74 -24.12
N SER A 245 -44.47 2.07 -25.41
CA SER A 245 -43.89 1.24 -26.46
C SER A 245 -42.35 1.34 -26.48
N ILE A 246 -41.69 0.30 -26.96
CA ILE A 246 -40.22 0.23 -27.04
C ILE A 246 -39.67 1.39 -27.88
N ALA A 247 -40.33 1.71 -29.01
CA ALA A 247 -39.92 2.80 -29.89
C ALA A 247 -39.93 4.16 -29.19
N GLU A 248 -40.96 4.46 -28.40
CA GLU A 248 -41.06 5.70 -27.62
C GLU A 248 -39.98 5.79 -26.53
N ILE A 249 -39.64 4.66 -25.88
CA ILE A 249 -38.62 4.63 -24.83
C ILE A 249 -37.21 4.85 -25.40
N VAL A 250 -36.92 4.25 -26.55
CA VAL A 250 -35.65 4.45 -27.28
C VAL A 250 -35.48 5.93 -27.64
N GLU A 251 -36.55 6.58 -28.13
CA GLU A 251 -36.55 7.99 -28.49
C GLU A 251 -36.36 8.91 -27.26
N LEU A 252 -37.08 8.65 -26.16
CA LEU A 252 -37.10 9.54 -24.99
C LEU A 252 -35.88 9.41 -24.08
N VAL A 253 -35.34 8.20 -23.94
CA VAL A 253 -34.27 7.90 -22.95
C VAL A 253 -32.89 7.79 -23.63
N ALA A 254 -32.88 7.72 -24.97
CA ALA A 254 -31.68 7.56 -25.78
C ALA A 254 -30.82 6.39 -25.27
N ILE A 255 -31.46 5.21 -25.23
CA ILE A 255 -30.85 3.88 -25.00
C ILE A 255 -31.23 2.99 -26.17
N SER A 256 -30.44 1.96 -26.45
CA SER A 256 -30.66 1.14 -27.65
C SER A 256 -31.91 0.27 -27.53
N GLU A 257 -32.53 -0.05 -28.66
CA GLU A 257 -33.70 -0.95 -28.70
C GLU A 257 -33.38 -2.33 -28.10
N ALA A 258 -32.17 -2.84 -28.33
CA ALA A 258 -31.68 -4.09 -27.76
C ALA A 258 -31.63 -4.06 -26.22
N GLU A 259 -31.19 -2.96 -25.62
CA GLU A 259 -31.18 -2.78 -24.16
C GLU A 259 -32.61 -2.73 -23.61
N VAL A 260 -33.54 -2.00 -24.25
CA VAL A 260 -34.95 -1.93 -23.82
C VAL A 260 -35.63 -3.30 -23.90
N LEU A 261 -35.39 -4.05 -24.98
CA LEU A 261 -35.89 -5.43 -25.14
C LEU A 261 -35.33 -6.38 -24.07
N GLY A 262 -34.06 -6.22 -23.70
CA GLY A 262 -33.44 -6.96 -22.60
C GLY A 262 -34.13 -6.67 -21.27
N LEU A 263 -34.34 -5.39 -20.94
CA LEU A 263 -35.04 -4.97 -19.72
C LEU A 263 -36.49 -5.48 -19.66
N GLN A 264 -37.19 -5.53 -20.80
CA GLN A 264 -38.56 -6.04 -20.88
C GLN A 264 -38.63 -7.54 -20.60
N LYS A 265 -37.67 -8.33 -21.08
CA LYS A 265 -37.60 -9.78 -20.82
C LYS A 265 -37.31 -10.10 -19.35
N GLU A 266 -36.52 -9.28 -18.67
CA GLU A 266 -36.23 -9.45 -17.22
C GLU A 266 -37.42 -9.11 -16.32
N MET A 267 -38.41 -8.38 -16.84
CA MET A 267 -39.61 -7.96 -16.11
C MET A 267 -40.81 -8.91 -16.29
N GLN A 268 -40.68 -9.94 -17.14
CA GLN A 268 -41.68 -11.01 -17.34
C GLN A 268 -41.39 -12.21 -16.43
#